data_AF-A0AAD4ED59-F1
#
_entry.id   AF-A0AAD4ED59-F1
#
_cell.length_a   1.000
_cell.length_b   1.000
_cell.length_c   1.000
_cell.angle_alpha   90.00
_cell.angle_beta   90.00
_cell.angle_gamma   90.00
#
_symmetry.space_group_name_H-M   'P 1'
#
loop_
_entity.id
_entity.type
_entity.pdbx_description
1 polymer ?
#
loop_
_entity_poly.entity_id
_entity_poly.type
_entity_poly.pdbx_seq_one_letter_code
_entity_poly.pdbx_strand_id
1 'polypeptide(L)'
;YAALSVLKCQVSSEGYRLLHVIRSYLQLDSLIRLDVHTEWTLEMIDSEFLDYVEYATMKSSIEDIKTDWNFPKTHLWKHAQRDIESKGVARNYSTRPNEKLHGPLKAAYLNQSNGKDVAKQILRVDHHKCAALLLRGRVDTLDEQHRLQALGGDDDALSDEDHVDHTNHNGHFKLGSPQSCAITIQDIENRRGAQDTAFQGFCRKFSNFVNISLPTYGFHLTRWITIPVDFQVYYSLIIFHCFTLLTAI
;
A
#
# COMPACT_ATOMS: atom_id res chain seq x y z
N TYR A 1 9.85 17.14 -33.03
CA TYR A 1 11.32 17.09 -33.15
C TYR A 1 11.77 15.68 -32.82
N ALA A 2 11.72 14.79 -33.80
CA ALA A 2 12.12 13.39 -33.65
C ALA A 2 13.61 13.24 -34.00
N ALA A 3 14.30 12.47 -33.15
CA ALA A 3 15.71 12.10 -33.17
C ALA A 3 16.36 11.96 -34.56
N LEU A 4 17.05 13.01 -35.03
CA LEU A 4 18.20 12.81 -35.90
C LEU A 4 19.37 12.44 -34.97
N SER A 5 19.80 11.18 -34.98
CA SER A 5 21.02 10.80 -34.28
C SER A 5 22.19 11.58 -34.88
N VAL A 6 22.68 12.57 -34.13
CA VAL A 6 23.80 13.44 -34.51
C VAL A 6 25.11 12.62 -34.64
N LEU A 7 25.16 11.47 -33.96
CA LEU A 7 26.31 10.56 -33.96
C LEU A 7 26.06 9.43 -34.97
N LYS A 8 26.33 9.69 -36.25
CA LYS A 8 26.41 8.65 -37.28
C LYS A 8 27.79 7.99 -37.26
N CYS A 9 27.89 6.74 -37.71
CA CYS A 9 29.17 6.02 -37.82
C CYS A 9 30.25 6.80 -38.60
N GLN A 10 29.82 7.56 -39.62
CA GLN A 10 30.70 8.38 -40.46
C GLN A 10 31.24 9.64 -39.76
N VAL A 11 30.53 10.11 -38.72
CA VAL A 11 30.88 11.32 -37.97
C VAL A 11 31.66 10.96 -36.71
N SER A 12 31.25 9.89 -36.02
CA SER A 12 31.96 9.32 -34.88
C SER A 12 31.62 7.84 -34.77
N SER A 13 32.58 6.97 -35.11
CA SER A 13 32.42 5.52 -34.98
C SER A 13 32.16 5.12 -33.53
N GLU A 14 32.91 5.68 -32.59
CA GLU A 14 32.78 5.39 -31.15
C GLU A 14 31.48 5.93 -30.55
N GLY A 15 31.06 7.15 -30.94
CA GLY A 15 29.78 7.71 -30.50
C GLY A 15 28.59 6.91 -31.04
N TYR A 16 28.66 6.49 -32.30
CA TYR A 16 27.65 5.61 -32.90
C TYR A 16 27.58 4.25 -32.20
N ARG A 17 28.74 3.69 -31.85
CA ARG A 17 28.85 2.45 -31.10
C ARG A 17 28.27 2.56 -29.69
N LEU A 18 28.56 3.65 -28.97
CA LEU A 18 27.97 3.91 -27.65
C LEU A 18 26.44 3.93 -27.73
N LEU A 19 25.87 4.51 -28.78
CA LEU A 19 24.41 4.50 -28.97
C LEU A 19 23.85 3.09 -29.16
N HIS A 20 24.55 2.20 -29.86
CA HIS A 20 24.15 0.79 -29.98
C HIS A 20 24.22 0.07 -28.64
N VAL A 21 25.29 0.27 -27.86
CA VAL A 21 25.40 -0.30 -26.50
C VAL A 21 24.26 0.19 -25.61
N ILE A 22 23.94 1.49 -25.63
CA ILE A 22 22.83 2.06 -24.84
C ILE A 22 21.48 1.52 -25.31
N ARG A 23 21.27 1.43 -26.63
CA ARG A 23 20.04 0.86 -27.19
C ARG A 23 19.85 -0.58 -26.73
N SER A 24 20.88 -1.40 -26.87
CA SER A 24 20.84 -2.81 -26.52
C SER A 24 20.65 -3.01 -25.01
N TYR A 25 21.32 -2.19 -24.19
CA TYR A 25 21.08 -2.10 -22.75
C TYR A 25 19.60 -1.85 -22.42
N LEU A 26 18.99 -0.85 -23.06
CA LEU A 26 17.59 -0.49 -22.79
C LEU A 26 16.65 -1.61 -23.23
N GLN A 27 16.94 -2.25 -24.36
CA GLN A 27 16.17 -3.38 -24.86
C GLN A 27 16.23 -4.58 -23.89
N LEU A 28 17.42 -4.94 -23.39
CA LEU A 28 17.61 -5.95 -22.36
C LEU A 28 16.85 -5.61 -21.06
N ASP A 29 17.01 -4.38 -20.56
CA ASP A 29 16.35 -3.93 -19.33
C ASP A 29 14.81 -3.96 -19.47
N SER A 30 14.29 -3.64 -20.66
CA SER A 30 12.86 -3.76 -20.95
C SER A 30 12.39 -5.22 -21.01
N LEU A 31 13.11 -6.10 -21.73
CA LEU A 31 12.75 -7.51 -21.86
C LEU A 31 12.77 -8.22 -20.51
N ILE A 32 13.86 -8.09 -19.74
CA ILE A 32 14.02 -8.76 -18.43
C ILE A 32 12.92 -8.34 -17.44
N ARG A 33 12.40 -7.11 -17.57
CA ARG A 33 11.35 -6.56 -16.70
C ARG A 33 9.93 -6.96 -17.07
N LEU A 34 9.71 -7.70 -18.15
CA LEU A 34 8.37 -8.18 -18.50
C LEU A 34 7.79 -9.01 -17.36
N ASP A 35 6.51 -8.77 -17.05
CA ASP A 35 5.79 -9.49 -16.00
C ASP A 35 5.47 -10.95 -16.38
N VAL A 36 5.58 -11.29 -17.67
CA VAL A 36 5.35 -12.62 -18.22
C VAL A 36 6.41 -12.89 -19.28
N HIS A 37 7.01 -14.07 -19.22
CA HIS A 37 7.98 -14.53 -20.22
C HIS A 37 7.41 -15.72 -20.99
N THR A 38 7.70 -15.75 -22.28
CA THR A 38 7.48 -16.90 -23.16
C THR A 38 8.83 -17.40 -23.65
N GLU A 39 8.86 -18.58 -24.27
CA GLU A 39 10.08 -19.11 -24.92
C GLU A 39 10.66 -18.08 -25.90
N TRP A 40 9.80 -17.38 -26.65
CA TRP A 40 10.21 -16.34 -27.58
C TRP A 40 10.85 -15.12 -26.88
N THR A 41 10.31 -14.64 -25.76
CA THR A 41 10.94 -13.50 -25.05
C THR A 41 12.26 -13.89 -24.39
N LEU A 42 12.42 -15.15 -24.00
CA LEU A 42 13.68 -15.68 -23.49
C LEU A 42 14.75 -15.74 -24.59
N GLU A 43 14.40 -16.23 -25.78
CA GLU A 43 15.28 -16.21 -26.95
C GLU A 43 15.70 -14.78 -27.33
N MET A 44 14.77 -13.82 -27.24
CA MET A 44 15.09 -12.41 -27.47
C MET A 44 16.09 -11.86 -26.44
N ILE A 45 15.99 -12.25 -25.18
CA ILE A 45 16.94 -11.82 -24.13
C ILE A 45 18.34 -12.32 -24.47
N ASP A 46 18.48 -13.59 -24.85
CA ASP A 46 19.77 -14.16 -25.20
C ASP A 46 20.36 -13.51 -26.45
N SER A 47 19.55 -13.35 -27.49
CA SER A 47 19.97 -12.69 -28.74
C SER A 47 20.44 -11.26 -28.47
N GLU A 48 19.66 -10.47 -27.73
CA GLU A 48 20.01 -9.09 -27.43
C GLU A 48 21.22 -9.01 -26.49
N PHE A 49 21.42 -10.00 -25.61
CA PHE A 49 22.60 -10.06 -24.75
C PHE A 49 23.89 -10.30 -25.55
N LEU A 50 23.82 -11.12 -26.61
CA LEU A 50 24.93 -11.30 -27.54
C LEU A 50 25.27 -10.00 -28.27
N ASP A 51 24.27 -9.30 -28.79
CA ASP A 51 24.45 -7.99 -29.45
C ASP A 51 25.06 -6.96 -28.49
N TYR A 52 24.55 -6.90 -27.26
CA TYR A 52 25.10 -6.03 -26.21
C TYR A 52 26.59 -6.31 -25.97
N VAL A 53 26.96 -7.58 -25.80
CA VAL A 53 28.35 -7.97 -25.54
C VAL A 53 29.24 -7.66 -26.74
N GLU A 54 28.78 -7.92 -27.97
CA GLU A 54 29.52 -7.59 -29.18
C GLU A 54 29.83 -6.09 -29.23
N TYR A 55 28.81 -5.24 -29.12
CA TYR A 55 29.02 -3.79 -29.15
C TYR A 55 29.82 -3.29 -27.94
N ALA A 56 29.68 -3.87 -26.75
CA ALA A 56 30.40 -3.42 -25.56
C ALA A 56 31.90 -3.81 -25.59
N THR A 57 32.27 -4.92 -26.24
CA THR A 57 33.64 -5.49 -26.17
C THR A 57 34.52 -5.22 -27.39
N MET A 58 33.97 -4.70 -28.49
CA MET A 58 34.78 -4.23 -29.63
C MET A 58 35.94 -3.31 -29.17
N LYS A 59 37.06 -3.34 -29.90
CA LYS A 59 38.20 -2.46 -29.57
C LYS A 59 37.86 -1.01 -29.94
N SER A 60 38.18 -0.08 -29.04
CA SER A 60 38.07 1.36 -29.28
C SER A 60 39.47 1.93 -29.58
N SER A 61 39.54 2.94 -30.43
CA SER A 61 40.80 3.69 -30.69
C SER A 61 41.12 4.74 -29.62
N ILE A 62 40.16 5.02 -28.73
CA ILE A 62 40.33 5.97 -27.63
C ILE A 62 41.08 5.28 -26.50
N GLU A 63 42.21 5.87 -26.11
CA GLU A 63 43.05 5.43 -24.99
C GLU A 63 42.25 5.45 -23.67
N ASP A 64 42.55 4.52 -22.77
CA ASP A 64 41.89 4.34 -21.46
C ASP A 64 40.39 3.98 -21.47
N ILE A 65 39.77 3.71 -22.63
CA ILE A 65 38.41 3.15 -22.64
C ILE A 65 38.44 1.71 -22.15
N LYS A 66 37.68 1.47 -21.09
CA LYS A 66 37.44 0.14 -20.56
C LYS A 66 36.65 -0.69 -21.58
N THR A 67 37.27 -1.75 -22.08
CA THR A 67 36.68 -2.69 -23.04
C THR A 67 36.28 -4.01 -22.39
N ASP A 68 36.75 -4.27 -21.16
CA ASP A 68 36.37 -5.42 -20.35
C ASP A 68 35.18 -5.08 -19.43
N TRP A 69 33.97 -5.19 -19.94
CA TRP A 69 32.74 -4.96 -19.16
C TRP A 69 32.40 -6.11 -18.18
N ASN A 70 33.43 -6.71 -17.57
CA ASN A 70 33.32 -7.78 -16.59
C ASN A 70 33.17 -7.22 -15.16
N PHE A 71 31.96 -6.77 -14.82
CA PHE A 71 31.61 -6.35 -13.48
C PHE A 71 30.28 -7.00 -13.05
N PRO A 72 29.99 -7.09 -11.73
CA PRO A 72 28.90 -7.92 -11.23
C PRO A 72 27.53 -7.66 -11.87
N LYS A 73 27.23 -6.41 -12.28
CA LYS A 73 25.94 -6.08 -12.89
C LYS A 73 25.79 -6.64 -14.31
N THR A 74 26.83 -6.66 -15.14
CA THR A 74 26.76 -7.32 -16.45
C THR A 74 26.63 -8.83 -16.31
N HIS A 75 27.29 -9.40 -15.29
CA HIS A 75 27.19 -10.83 -15.00
C HIS A 75 25.77 -11.26 -14.61
N LEU A 76 24.98 -10.35 -14.04
CA LEU A 76 23.56 -10.61 -13.74
C LEU A 76 22.77 -10.91 -15.02
N TRP A 77 23.00 -10.18 -16.11
CA TRP A 77 22.27 -10.41 -17.37
C TRP A 77 22.68 -11.70 -18.06
N LYS A 78 23.94 -12.12 -17.93
CA LYS A 78 24.40 -13.42 -18.43
C LYS A 78 23.59 -14.59 -17.87
N HIS A 79 23.06 -14.46 -16.66
CA HIS A 79 22.23 -15.49 -16.03
C HIS A 79 20.74 -15.15 -16.05
N ALA A 80 20.32 -14.05 -16.69
CA ALA A 80 18.94 -13.57 -16.63
C ALA A 80 17.95 -14.62 -17.12
N GLN A 81 18.20 -15.26 -18.27
CA GLN A 81 17.34 -16.31 -18.79
C GLN A 81 17.22 -17.49 -17.79
N ARG A 82 18.34 -18.07 -17.36
CA ARG A 82 18.35 -19.17 -16.39
C ARG A 82 17.65 -18.77 -15.08
N ASP A 83 17.89 -17.56 -14.60
CA ASP A 83 17.24 -17.04 -13.41
C ASP A 83 15.73 -16.91 -13.62
N ILE A 84 15.28 -16.44 -14.80
CA ILE A 84 13.86 -16.36 -15.14
C ILE A 84 13.22 -17.75 -15.22
N GLU A 85 13.88 -18.72 -15.84
CA GLU A 85 13.37 -20.10 -15.94
C GLU A 85 13.28 -20.79 -14.58
N SER A 86 14.28 -20.59 -13.71
CA SER A 86 14.36 -21.27 -12.42
C SER A 86 13.57 -20.59 -11.30
N LYS A 87 13.43 -19.26 -11.36
CA LYS A 87 12.86 -18.45 -10.28
C LYS A 87 11.62 -17.67 -10.72
N GLY A 88 11.32 -17.64 -12.01
CA GLY A 88 10.29 -16.78 -12.57
C GLY A 88 10.78 -15.33 -12.74
N VAL A 89 9.84 -14.42 -12.86
CA VAL A 89 10.09 -13.05 -13.30
C VAL A 89 10.97 -12.25 -12.32
N ALA A 90 11.87 -11.41 -12.85
CA ALA A 90 12.78 -10.56 -12.09
C ALA A 90 12.09 -9.69 -11.02
N ARG A 91 10.83 -9.30 -11.25
CA ARG A 91 10.01 -8.53 -10.33
C ARG A 91 9.82 -9.21 -8.97
N ASN A 92 9.71 -10.54 -8.95
CA ASN A 92 9.48 -11.32 -7.72
C ASN A 92 10.66 -11.24 -6.75
N TYR A 93 11.85 -10.92 -7.25
CA TYR A 93 13.08 -10.81 -6.48
C TYR A 93 13.56 -9.36 -6.33
N SER A 94 12.68 -8.41 -6.61
CA SER A 94 12.99 -6.99 -6.45
C SER A 94 13.05 -6.61 -4.98
N THR A 95 14.04 -5.81 -4.60
CA THR A 95 14.13 -5.16 -3.28
C THR A 95 13.27 -3.90 -3.18
N ARG A 96 12.68 -3.44 -4.30
CA ARG A 96 11.86 -2.22 -4.37
C ARG A 96 10.70 -2.19 -3.36
N PRO A 97 9.97 -3.27 -3.09
CA PRO A 97 8.92 -3.25 -2.06
C PRO A 97 9.48 -2.89 -0.68
N ASN A 98 10.62 -3.47 -0.29
CA ASN A 98 11.26 -3.19 0.98
C ASN A 98 11.87 -1.78 1.02
N GLU A 99 12.45 -1.32 -0.09
CA GLU A 99 12.96 0.04 -0.21
C GLU A 99 11.85 1.08 -0.07
N LYS A 100 10.68 0.83 -0.68
CA LYS A 100 9.50 1.71 -0.59
C LYS A 100 8.97 1.78 0.84
N LEU A 101 9.14 0.73 1.63
CA LEU A 101 8.71 0.69 3.03
C LEU A 101 9.52 1.66 3.94
N HIS A 102 10.74 2.03 3.56
CA HIS A 102 11.56 2.96 4.34
C HIS A 102 10.89 4.32 4.56
N GLY A 103 10.16 4.85 3.56
CA GLY A 103 9.46 6.13 3.67
C GLY A 103 8.38 6.13 4.77
N PRO A 104 7.39 5.22 4.71
CA PRO A 104 6.39 5.04 5.75
C PRO A 104 6.98 4.76 7.13
N LEU A 105 8.03 3.94 7.23
CA LEU A 105 8.71 3.66 8.52
C LEU A 105 9.35 4.92 9.10
N LYS A 106 10.03 5.72 8.28
CA LYS A 106 10.60 7.00 8.72
C LYS A 106 9.52 7.98 9.17
N ALA A 107 8.40 8.06 8.45
CA ALA A 107 7.27 8.91 8.84
C ALA A 107 6.63 8.45 10.16
N ALA A 108 6.47 7.13 10.37
CA ALA A 108 5.97 6.58 11.63
C ALA A 108 6.94 6.87 12.79
N TYR A 109 8.24 6.74 12.56
CA TYR A 109 9.27 7.11 13.53
C TYR A 109 9.15 8.58 13.95
N LEU A 110 9.10 9.51 12.98
CA LEU A 110 9.13 10.95 13.24
C LEU A 110 7.82 11.48 13.85
N ASN A 111 6.68 11.00 13.37
CA ASN A 111 5.38 11.59 13.70
C ASN A 111 4.62 10.81 14.79
N GLN A 112 5.01 9.57 15.07
CA GLN A 112 4.19 8.63 15.85
C GLN A 112 5.01 7.83 16.87
N SER A 113 6.29 8.17 17.06
CA SER A 113 7.11 7.65 18.14
C SER A 113 7.61 8.75 19.07
N ASN A 114 7.88 8.41 20.33
CA ASN A 114 8.51 9.30 21.30
C ASN A 114 10.04 9.15 21.36
N GLY A 115 10.66 8.51 20.36
CA GLY A 115 12.11 8.25 20.31
C GLY A 115 12.63 7.19 21.29
N LYS A 116 11.76 6.51 22.05
CA LYS A 116 12.10 5.40 22.97
C LYS A 116 11.22 4.20 22.69
N ASP A 117 11.70 2.97 22.91
CA ASP A 117 10.95 1.71 22.61
C ASP A 117 10.19 1.77 21.27
N VAL A 118 10.91 2.22 20.23
CA VAL A 118 10.30 2.70 18.98
C VAL A 118 9.72 1.54 18.16
N ALA A 119 10.32 0.35 18.26
CA ALA A 119 9.88 -0.83 17.52
C ALA A 119 8.41 -1.16 17.79
N LYS A 120 7.99 -1.24 19.07
CA LYS A 120 6.60 -1.53 19.43
C LYS A 120 5.64 -0.44 18.96
N GLN A 121 6.07 0.81 19.00
CA GLN A 121 5.26 1.96 18.58
C GLN A 121 5.02 1.95 17.08
N ILE A 122 6.07 1.73 16.29
CA ILE A 122 5.98 1.60 14.82
C ILE A 122 5.13 0.39 14.45
N LEU A 123 5.34 -0.77 15.09
CA LEU A 123 4.53 -1.97 14.82
C LEU A 123 3.06 -1.78 15.16
N ARG A 124 2.73 -1.07 16.26
CA ARG A 124 1.34 -0.73 16.60
C ARG A 124 0.70 0.14 15.53
N VAL A 125 1.43 1.13 15.03
CA VAL A 125 0.96 2.01 13.94
C VAL A 125 0.71 1.20 12.66
N ASP A 126 1.65 0.33 12.30
CA ASP A 126 1.55 -0.51 11.11
C ASP A 126 0.36 -1.48 11.21
N HIS A 127 0.17 -2.09 12.38
CA HIS A 127 -0.99 -2.94 12.69
C HIS A 127 -2.32 -2.19 12.54
N HIS A 128 -2.42 -0.98 13.07
CA HIS A 128 -3.63 -0.16 12.91
C HIS A 128 -3.90 0.21 11.45
N LYS A 129 -2.85 0.56 10.68
CA LYS A 129 -2.98 0.84 9.24
C LYS A 129 -3.43 -0.39 8.47
N CYS A 130 -2.84 -1.56 8.76
CA CYS A 130 -3.23 -2.83 8.16
C CYS A 130 -4.71 -3.15 8.44
N ALA A 131 -5.14 -3.03 9.70
CA ALA A 131 -6.54 -3.24 10.07
C ALA A 131 -7.50 -2.26 9.36
N ALA A 132 -7.13 -0.97 9.26
CA ALA A 132 -7.92 0.03 8.55
C ALA A 132 -8.01 -0.25 7.04
N LEU A 133 -6.91 -0.65 6.41
CA LEU A 133 -6.89 -1.04 4.99
C LEU A 133 -7.72 -2.28 4.72
N LEU A 134 -7.68 -3.28 5.61
CA LEU A 134 -8.51 -4.47 5.52
C LEU A 134 -10.01 -4.14 5.62
N LEU A 135 -10.39 -3.30 6.59
CA LEU A 135 -11.78 -2.83 6.72
C LEU A 135 -12.20 -2.06 5.47
N ARG A 136 -11.34 -1.17 4.97
CA ARG A 136 -11.63 -0.39 3.77
C ARG A 136 -11.82 -1.30 2.54
N GLY A 137 -10.93 -2.27 2.33
CA GLY A 137 -11.05 -3.22 1.23
C GLY A 137 -12.35 -4.04 1.29
N ARG A 138 -12.81 -4.40 2.49
CA ARG A 138 -14.12 -5.06 2.67
C ARG A 138 -15.28 -4.15 2.30
N VAL A 139 -15.25 -2.89 2.72
CA VAL A 139 -16.27 -1.90 2.34
C VAL A 139 -16.29 -1.72 0.82
N ASP A 140 -15.12 -1.53 0.21
CA ASP A 140 -15.02 -1.36 -1.25
C ASP A 140 -15.53 -2.61 -2.01
N THR A 141 -15.35 -3.81 -1.46
CA THR A 141 -15.88 -5.07 -2.04
C THR A 141 -17.41 -5.13 -1.96
N LEU A 142 -17.99 -4.78 -0.81
CA LEU A 142 -19.45 -4.74 -0.63
C LEU A 142 -20.10 -3.67 -1.52
N ASP A 143 -19.48 -2.49 -1.63
CA ASP A 143 -19.96 -1.41 -2.49
C ASP A 143 -19.99 -1.85 -3.95
N GLU A 144 -18.97 -2.59 -4.42
CA GLU A 144 -18.95 -3.14 -5.78
C GLU A 144 -20.01 -4.23 -5.99
N GLN A 145 -20.22 -5.12 -5.01
CA GLN A 145 -21.29 -6.12 -5.06
C GLN A 145 -22.67 -5.47 -5.18
N HIS A 146 -22.96 -4.47 -4.34
CA HIS A 146 -24.20 -3.71 -4.42
C HIS A 146 -24.35 -2.99 -5.77
N ARG A 147 -23.26 -2.45 -6.33
CA ARG A 147 -23.25 -1.80 -7.64
C ARG A 147 -23.61 -2.78 -8.76
N LEU A 148 -23.05 -3.99 -8.73
CA LEU A 148 -23.33 -5.05 -9.69
C LEU A 148 -24.77 -5.57 -9.59
N GLN A 149 -25.28 -5.76 -8.37
CA GLN A 149 -26.69 -6.13 -8.13
C GLN A 149 -27.67 -5.07 -8.62
N ALA A 150 -27.37 -3.78 -8.40
CA ALA A 150 -28.21 -2.67 -8.87
C ALA A 150 -28.26 -2.53 -10.40
N LEU A 151 -27.28 -3.10 -11.13
CA LEU A 151 -27.25 -3.11 -12.60
C LEU A 151 -28.04 -4.27 -13.22
N GLY A 152 -28.75 -5.07 -12.41
CA GLY A 152 -29.68 -6.10 -12.90
C GLY A 152 -29.01 -7.38 -13.40
N GLY A 153 -27.95 -7.83 -12.72
CA GLY A 153 -27.41 -9.17 -12.97
C GLY A 153 -28.43 -10.24 -12.56
N ASP A 154 -29.02 -10.92 -13.54
CA ASP A 154 -29.79 -12.14 -13.33
C ASP A 154 -28.93 -13.17 -12.56
N ASP A 155 -29.53 -13.76 -11.53
CA ASP A 155 -28.95 -14.68 -10.56
C ASP A 155 -28.50 -16.06 -11.13
N ASP A 156 -28.27 -16.22 -12.43
CA ASP A 156 -28.24 -17.58 -13.04
C ASP A 156 -27.04 -17.92 -13.95
N ALA A 157 -25.91 -17.24 -13.80
CA ALA A 157 -24.66 -17.71 -14.40
C ALA A 157 -23.44 -17.29 -13.59
N LEU A 158 -23.02 -18.15 -12.66
CA LEU A 158 -21.63 -18.58 -12.42
C LEU A 158 -21.61 -19.40 -11.12
N SER A 159 -22.12 -20.62 -11.21
CA SER A 159 -21.55 -21.73 -10.45
C SER A 159 -20.19 -22.04 -11.06
N ASP A 160 -19.15 -21.29 -10.69
CA ASP A 160 -17.79 -21.80 -10.81
C ASP A 160 -16.89 -21.19 -9.75
N GLU A 161 -16.07 -22.08 -9.20
CA GLU A 161 -15.32 -21.98 -7.96
C GLU A 161 -14.39 -20.76 -7.86
N ASP A 162 -14.79 -19.74 -7.09
CA ASP A 162 -13.90 -19.08 -6.12
C ASP A 162 -14.75 -18.30 -5.11
N HIS A 163 -15.54 -19.02 -4.31
CA HIS A 163 -16.16 -18.44 -3.12
C HIS A 163 -15.03 -18.20 -2.11
N VAL A 164 -14.23 -17.13 -2.32
CA VAL A 164 -13.29 -16.65 -1.32
C VAL A 164 -14.15 -16.23 -0.14
N ASP A 165 -14.24 -17.13 0.82
CA ASP A 165 -14.88 -16.93 2.10
C ASP A 165 -14.17 -15.77 2.82
N HIS A 166 -14.60 -14.54 2.51
CA HIS A 166 -14.12 -13.33 3.15
C HIS A 166 -14.56 -13.25 4.63
N THR A 167 -15.39 -14.18 5.09
CA THR A 167 -15.86 -14.22 6.48
C THR A 167 -14.93 -15.02 7.40
N ASN A 168 -14.06 -15.87 6.86
CA ASN A 168 -13.22 -16.75 7.69
C ASN A 168 -11.74 -16.36 7.75
N HIS A 169 -11.46 -15.05 7.83
CA HIS A 169 -10.16 -14.61 8.33
C HIS A 169 -10.15 -14.65 9.86
N ASN A 170 -9.73 -15.79 10.41
CA ASN A 170 -9.37 -15.98 11.82
C ASN A 170 -8.06 -15.23 12.19
N GLY A 171 -7.90 -14.00 11.71
CA GLY A 171 -6.73 -13.17 11.95
C GLY A 171 -6.88 -12.38 13.25
N HIS A 172 -5.86 -12.39 14.11
CA HIS A 172 -5.82 -11.62 15.36
C HIS A 172 -5.67 -10.09 15.15
N PHE A 173 -6.44 -9.50 14.23
CA PHE A 173 -6.44 -8.06 14.00
C PHE A 173 -7.41 -7.39 14.97
N LYS A 174 -6.92 -7.06 16.17
CA LYS A 174 -7.67 -6.26 17.13
C LYS A 174 -7.42 -4.78 16.85
N LEU A 175 -8.46 -4.06 16.44
CA LEU A 175 -8.49 -2.61 16.44
C LEU A 175 -9.14 -2.18 17.76
N GLY A 176 -8.35 -1.64 18.68
CA GLY A 176 -8.87 -1.20 19.97
C GLY A 176 -7.82 -0.49 20.80
N SER A 177 -8.21 0.57 21.49
CA SER A 177 -7.42 1.11 22.59
C SER A 177 -7.55 0.19 23.81
N PRO A 178 -6.59 0.18 24.75
CA PRO A 178 -6.81 -0.41 26.07
C PRO A 178 -8.12 0.16 26.62
N GLN A 179 -9.10 -0.70 26.87
CA GLN A 179 -10.40 -0.29 27.38
C GLN A 179 -10.16 0.28 28.77
N SER A 180 -10.16 1.61 28.87
CA SER A 180 -10.03 2.27 30.16
C SER A 180 -11.29 1.99 30.97
N CYS A 181 -11.13 1.91 32.29
CA CYS A 181 -12.21 1.62 33.23
C CYS A 181 -13.48 2.43 32.87
N ALA A 182 -14.62 1.75 32.79
CA ALA A 182 -15.90 2.36 32.48
C ALA A 182 -16.13 3.55 33.42
N ILE A 183 -16.44 4.72 32.86
CA ILE A 183 -16.80 5.90 33.63
C ILE A 183 -18.28 6.21 33.38
N THR A 184 -19.03 6.59 34.40
CA THR A 184 -20.43 6.98 34.21
C THR A 184 -20.53 8.38 33.61
N ILE A 185 -21.62 8.68 32.89
CA ILE A 185 -21.90 10.04 32.42
C ILE A 185 -21.89 11.03 33.61
N GLN A 186 -22.44 10.63 34.74
CA GLN A 186 -22.42 11.42 35.97
C GLN A 186 -20.99 11.70 36.48
N ASP A 187 -20.10 10.71 36.45
CA ASP A 187 -18.69 10.91 36.78
C ASP A 187 -17.99 11.89 35.82
N ILE A 188 -18.34 11.86 34.52
CA ILE A 188 -17.79 12.80 33.53
C ILE A 188 -18.20 14.23 33.87
N GLU A 189 -19.48 14.48 34.14
CA GLU A 189 -19.99 15.80 34.52
C GLU A 189 -19.36 16.28 35.83
N ASN A 190 -19.23 15.41 36.83
CA ASN A 190 -18.67 15.76 38.12
C ASN A 190 -17.16 16.06 38.05
N ARG A 191 -16.40 15.25 37.32
CA ARG A 191 -14.94 15.39 37.26
C ARG A 191 -14.47 16.46 36.29
N ARG A 192 -15.15 16.60 35.14
CA ARG A 192 -14.74 17.51 34.07
C ARG A 192 -15.61 18.74 33.93
N GLY A 193 -16.88 18.71 34.36
CA GLY A 193 -17.78 19.87 34.29
C GLY A 193 -17.31 21.07 35.13
N ALA A 194 -16.50 20.84 36.17
CA ALA A 194 -15.86 21.90 36.94
C ALA A 194 -14.68 22.56 36.21
N GLN A 195 -14.00 21.84 35.32
CA GLN A 195 -12.81 22.31 34.60
C GLN A 195 -13.14 22.80 33.19
N ASP A 196 -14.21 22.29 32.58
CA ASP A 196 -14.58 22.55 31.20
C ASP A 196 -16.12 22.62 31.04
N THR A 197 -16.59 23.78 30.57
CA THR A 197 -18.01 24.09 30.35
C THR A 197 -18.64 23.21 29.25
N ALA A 198 -17.85 22.60 28.37
CA ALA A 198 -18.33 21.64 27.40
C ALA A 198 -19.00 20.44 28.08
N PHE A 199 -18.46 19.99 29.22
CA PHE A 199 -18.95 18.83 29.97
C PHE A 199 -20.04 19.16 31.00
N GLN A 200 -20.43 20.42 31.15
CA GLN A 200 -21.58 20.76 32.00
C GLN A 200 -22.90 20.36 31.32
N GLY A 201 -23.71 19.57 32.03
CA GLY A 201 -24.96 19.01 31.49
C GLY A 201 -24.73 18.13 30.25
N PHE A 202 -23.57 17.46 30.19
CA PHE A 202 -23.19 16.53 29.14
C PHE A 202 -24.27 15.48 28.85
N CYS A 203 -24.93 14.91 29.87
CA CYS A 203 -26.00 13.94 29.72
C CYS A 203 -27.14 14.47 28.84
N ARG A 204 -27.56 15.71 29.11
CA ARG A 204 -28.61 16.39 28.36
C ARG A 204 -28.15 16.73 26.94
N LYS A 205 -26.93 17.24 26.78
CA LYS A 205 -26.35 17.57 25.47
C LYS A 205 -26.22 16.32 24.60
N PHE A 206 -25.74 15.21 25.18
CA PHE A 206 -25.58 13.93 24.51
C PHE A 206 -26.93 13.30 24.13
N SER A 207 -27.91 13.33 25.04
CA SER A 207 -29.28 12.90 24.74
C SER A 207 -29.88 13.70 23.58
N ASN A 208 -29.71 15.03 23.58
CA ASN A 208 -30.18 15.87 22.46
C ASN A 208 -29.45 15.52 21.15
N PHE A 209 -28.13 15.36 21.19
CA PHE A 209 -27.35 14.99 20.02
C PHE A 209 -27.84 13.69 19.40
N VAL A 210 -27.98 12.62 20.19
CA VAL A 210 -28.44 11.31 19.70
C VAL A 210 -29.82 11.41 19.07
N ASN A 211 -30.76 12.09 19.71
CA ASN A 211 -32.12 12.21 19.21
C ASN A 211 -32.26 13.09 17.95
N ILE A 212 -31.36 14.07 17.76
CA ILE A 212 -31.35 14.93 16.57
C ILE A 212 -30.58 14.28 15.41
N SER A 213 -29.44 13.64 15.72
CA SER A 213 -28.54 13.10 14.71
C SER A 213 -29.03 11.78 14.12
N LEU A 214 -29.61 10.87 14.91
CA LEU A 214 -30.07 9.57 14.38
C LEU A 214 -31.10 9.70 13.24
N PRO A 215 -32.13 10.57 13.34
CA PRO A 215 -33.05 10.82 12.22
C PRO A 215 -32.35 11.40 10.99
N THR A 216 -31.35 12.26 11.18
CA THR A 216 -30.55 12.84 10.08
C THR A 216 -29.77 11.76 9.33
N TYR A 217 -29.41 10.66 9.99
CA TYR A 217 -28.75 9.50 9.39
C TYR A 217 -29.73 8.43 8.88
N GLY A 218 -31.03 8.72 8.84
CA GLY A 218 -32.06 7.81 8.30
C GLY A 218 -32.67 6.83 9.32
N PHE A 219 -32.37 6.98 10.62
CA PHE A 219 -32.96 6.13 11.66
C PHE A 219 -34.22 6.77 12.23
N HIS A 220 -35.38 6.14 12.02
CA HIS A 220 -36.65 6.61 12.57
C HIS A 220 -36.76 6.33 14.07
N LEU A 221 -36.83 7.40 14.87
CA LEU A 221 -37.07 7.31 16.31
C LEU A 221 -38.59 7.23 16.59
N THR A 222 -39.04 6.14 17.19
CA THR A 222 -40.44 5.97 17.64
C THR A 222 -40.72 6.67 18.97
N ARG A 223 -39.68 6.93 19.77
CA ARG A 223 -39.73 7.61 21.07
C ARG A 223 -38.45 8.39 21.31
N TRP A 224 -38.53 9.42 22.15
CA TRP A 224 -37.34 10.14 22.60
C TRP A 224 -36.46 9.24 23.45
N ILE A 225 -35.20 9.07 23.07
CA ILE A 225 -34.21 8.26 23.79
C ILE A 225 -33.71 9.06 24.98
N THR A 226 -33.98 8.58 26.19
CA THR A 226 -33.44 9.17 27.43
C THR A 226 -32.23 8.36 27.88
N ILE A 227 -31.08 9.02 27.97
CA ILE A 227 -29.84 8.37 28.40
C ILE A 227 -29.75 8.50 29.92
N PRO A 228 -29.63 7.40 30.67
CA PRO A 228 -29.61 7.45 32.13
C PRO A 228 -28.24 7.93 32.63
N VAL A 229 -28.19 8.50 33.84
CA VAL A 229 -26.99 9.15 34.39
C VAL A 229 -25.87 8.17 34.75
N ASP A 230 -26.23 6.93 35.04
CA ASP A 230 -25.35 5.78 35.28
C ASP A 230 -24.88 5.10 33.99
N PHE A 231 -25.30 5.60 32.82
CA PHE A 231 -24.85 5.10 31.53
C PHE A 231 -23.32 5.13 31.46
N GLN A 232 -22.73 3.97 31.20
CA GLN A 232 -21.29 3.80 31.17
C GLN A 232 -20.73 4.19 29.81
N VAL A 233 -19.75 5.09 29.84
CA VAL A 233 -18.99 5.51 28.68
C VAL A 233 -17.59 4.95 28.82
N TYR A 234 -17.11 4.30 27.76
CA TYR A 234 -15.74 3.82 27.70
C TYR A 234 -14.85 4.89 27.07
N TYR A 235 -13.81 5.32 27.78
CA TYR A 235 -12.76 6.12 27.17
C TYR A 235 -11.98 5.22 26.21
N SER A 236 -12.18 5.43 24.92
CA SER A 236 -11.17 5.05 23.96
C SER A 236 -10.14 6.17 23.90
N LEU A 237 -8.91 5.90 24.36
CA LEU A 237 -7.74 6.73 24.06
C LEU A 237 -7.41 6.54 22.57
N ILE A 238 -8.29 7.05 21.71
CA ILE A 238 -7.98 7.25 20.30
C ILE A 238 -7.07 8.47 20.30
N ILE A 239 -5.77 8.22 20.29
CA ILE A 239 -4.77 9.24 19.93
C ILE A 239 -4.96 9.49 18.43
N PHE A 240 -6.04 10.18 18.08
CA PHE A 240 -6.19 10.92 16.84
C PHE A 240 -6.51 12.33 17.26
N HIS A 241 -5.54 13.23 17.06
CA HIS A 241 -5.92 14.60 16.76
C HIS A 241 -6.86 14.53 15.55
N CYS A 242 -8.11 14.96 15.75
CA CYS A 242 -9.26 14.94 14.84
C CYS A 242 -10.15 13.67 14.83
N PHE A 243 -11.38 13.90 15.31
CA PHE A 243 -12.67 13.28 14.97
C PHE A 243 -13.11 11.94 15.61
N THR A 244 -14.04 12.10 16.58
CA THR A 244 -15.34 11.41 16.80
C THR A 244 -15.44 9.91 17.12
N LEU A 245 -15.77 9.65 18.39
CA LEU A 245 -17.01 9.01 18.88
C LEU A 245 -17.90 8.27 17.84
N LEU A 246 -17.92 6.94 17.89
CA LEU A 246 -19.07 6.05 18.16
C LEU A 246 -18.73 4.63 17.66
N THR A 247 -18.59 3.66 18.57
CA THR A 247 -18.78 2.24 18.27
C THR A 247 -19.61 1.63 19.39
N ALA A 248 -20.92 1.58 19.16
CA ALA A 248 -21.87 0.71 19.84
C ALA A 248 -23.19 0.72 19.07
N ILE A 249 -23.25 -0.06 17.99
CA ILE A 249 -24.41 -0.87 17.58
C ILE A 249 -23.85 -2.25 17.29
#